data_AF-A0A5N5HIQ8-F1
#
_entry.id   AF-A0A5N5HIQ8-F1
#
_cell.length_a   1.000
_cell.length_b   1.000
_cell.length_c   1.000
_cell.angle_alpha   90.00
_cell.angle_beta   90.00
_cell.angle_gamma   90.00
#
_symmetry.space_group_name_H-M   'P 1'
#
loop_
_entity.id
_entity.type
_entity.pdbx_description
1 polymer ?
#
loop_
_entity_poly.entity_id
_entity_poly.type
_entity_poly.pdbx_seq_one_letter_code
_entity_poly.pdbx_strand_id
1 'polypeptide(L)'
;MEKSTMFVVPLVLQLFVHLQLEVHSLAALSKHDFSHSKSVINASDLPLEEVYDYIVVGGGTAGCPLAATLSSKYSVLVLERGKGFIYNLQQEDDGETPVQRVMSEDGIPTVRGRILGGTSIISAGVYARANISFLSESGVEWDINLVNATYEWIEDTIVYKPNAFAWQTVTQKAFLEAGVLPENGFSLDHVPETRITGSTFDNSGTRHAADELLNKGDLDNLRVAVHANVEKILFSYSESSLSATGVIYKDSKGIAHRAYVRDQSEVILSAGTMGTPQLLLLSGVGPESYLSSLGIPVVLDHPYVGQFLYDNPRNFINILPPNAIEPSIVTVLGIRDDFWQCSISCGLLTAPPYSLFPILEKNGEK
;
A
#
# COMPACT_ATOMS: atom_id res chain seq x y z
N MET A 1 -44.92 47.90 -16.89
CA MET A 1 -43.47 47.94 -17.18
C MET A 1 -42.74 48.07 -15.86
N GLU A 2 -41.64 47.33 -15.70
CA GLU A 2 -40.72 47.31 -14.54
C GLU A 2 -41.19 46.63 -13.25
N LYS A 3 -41.14 45.30 -13.22
CA LYS A 3 -40.70 44.50 -12.05
C LYS A 3 -40.21 43.13 -12.53
N SER A 4 -38.89 42.89 -12.53
CA SER A 4 -38.24 41.57 -12.36
C SER A 4 -36.76 41.62 -12.78
N THR A 5 -35.89 42.17 -11.92
CA THR A 5 -34.43 42.03 -12.14
C THR A 5 -33.62 42.00 -10.84
N MET A 6 -34.13 41.41 -9.76
CA MET A 6 -33.41 41.44 -8.48
C MET A 6 -33.53 40.19 -7.59
N PHE A 7 -33.71 39.02 -8.20
CA PHE A 7 -33.70 37.74 -7.46
C PHE A 7 -32.81 36.63 -8.07
N VAL A 8 -32.11 36.89 -9.17
CA VAL A 8 -31.27 35.87 -9.82
C VAL A 8 -29.83 35.86 -9.28
N VAL A 9 -29.36 36.95 -8.68
CA VAL A 9 -27.96 37.08 -8.23
C VAL A 9 -27.64 36.29 -6.93
N PRO A 10 -28.52 36.16 -5.92
CA PRO A 10 -28.18 35.38 -4.72
C PRO A 10 -28.23 33.87 -4.96
N LEU A 11 -29.09 33.41 -5.88
CA LEU A 11 -29.25 31.98 -6.19
C LEU A 11 -28.06 31.43 -6.99
N VAL A 12 -27.50 32.24 -7.89
CA VAL A 12 -26.26 31.89 -8.61
C VAL A 12 -25.07 31.88 -7.65
N LEU A 13 -25.00 32.77 -6.66
CA LEU A 13 -23.95 32.74 -5.65
C LEU A 13 -24.06 31.51 -4.72
N GLN A 14 -25.28 31.08 -4.36
CA GLN A 14 -25.47 29.84 -3.59
C GLN A 14 -25.18 28.58 -4.41
N LEU A 15 -25.46 28.57 -5.72
CA LEU A 15 -25.04 27.50 -6.63
C LEU A 15 -23.52 27.46 -6.84
N PHE A 16 -22.83 28.61 -6.81
CA PHE A 16 -21.36 28.66 -6.82
C PHE A 16 -20.72 28.25 -5.49
N VAL A 17 -21.44 28.31 -4.37
CA VAL A 17 -20.97 27.81 -3.07
C VAL A 17 -21.33 26.32 -2.87
N HIS A 18 -22.28 25.77 -3.64
CA HIS A 18 -22.58 24.32 -3.69
C HIS A 18 -21.89 23.55 -4.83
N LEU A 19 -21.28 24.24 -5.81
CA LEU A 19 -20.09 23.70 -6.45
C LEU A 19 -18.94 23.91 -5.47
N GLN A 20 -18.86 23.05 -4.45
CA GLN A 20 -17.60 22.82 -3.78
C GLN A 20 -16.61 22.43 -4.88
N LEU A 21 -15.77 23.39 -5.28
CA LEU A 21 -14.35 23.10 -5.40
C LEU A 21 -13.96 22.43 -4.08
N GLU A 22 -14.16 21.12 -3.98
CA GLU A 22 -13.23 20.30 -3.23
C GLU A 22 -11.91 20.50 -3.94
N VAL A 23 -11.21 21.57 -3.53
CA VAL A 23 -9.79 21.73 -3.78
C VAL A 23 -9.16 20.60 -2.99
N HIS A 24 -9.21 19.39 -3.55
CA HIS A 24 -8.32 18.33 -3.17
C HIS A 24 -6.95 18.92 -3.39
N SER A 25 -6.27 19.31 -2.31
CA SER A 25 -4.86 19.60 -2.40
C SER A 25 -4.19 18.29 -2.80
N LEU A 26 -3.66 18.29 -4.01
CA LEU A 26 -2.93 17.18 -4.58
C LEU A 26 -1.48 17.61 -4.66
N ALA A 27 -0.57 16.63 -4.61
CA ALA A 27 0.85 16.89 -4.70
C ALA A 27 1.21 17.67 -5.99
N ALA A 28 2.17 18.59 -5.85
CA ALA A 28 2.75 19.31 -6.98
C ALA A 28 3.90 18.49 -7.61
N LEU A 29 4.13 18.67 -8.91
CA LEU A 29 5.19 17.95 -9.64
C LEU A 29 6.56 18.13 -8.99
N SER A 30 7.22 17.01 -8.70
CA SER A 30 8.51 16.99 -8.04
C SER A 30 9.30 15.74 -8.45
N LYS A 31 10.60 15.72 -8.14
CA LYS A 31 11.33 14.45 -8.12
C LYS A 31 10.89 13.68 -6.88
N HIS A 32 11.01 12.35 -6.93
CA HIS A 32 10.84 11.50 -5.74
C HIS A 32 11.73 11.99 -4.59
N ASP A 33 11.13 12.23 -3.41
CA ASP A 33 11.80 12.87 -2.27
C ASP A 33 12.49 11.85 -1.35
N PHE A 34 13.80 11.71 -1.51
CA PHE A 34 14.65 10.86 -0.68
C PHE A 34 15.18 11.54 0.59
N SER A 35 14.59 12.63 1.08
CA SER A 35 15.10 13.35 2.27
C SER A 35 15.17 12.47 3.53
N HIS A 36 14.28 11.48 3.65
CA HIS A 36 14.23 10.49 4.72
C HIS A 36 15.46 9.57 4.74
N SER A 37 16.23 9.50 3.64
CA SER A 37 17.45 8.68 3.55
C SER A 37 18.47 8.99 4.65
N LYS A 38 18.44 10.20 5.23
CA LYS A 38 19.28 10.57 6.38
C LYS A 38 18.97 9.76 7.65
N SER A 39 17.77 9.23 7.76
CA SER A 39 17.28 8.37 8.86
C SER A 39 17.32 6.89 8.50
N VAL A 40 17.71 6.56 7.26
CA VAL A 40 17.84 5.18 6.77
C VAL A 40 19.26 4.66 7.04
N ILE A 41 19.34 3.51 7.69
CA ILE A 41 20.59 2.88 8.13
C ILE A 41 20.55 1.41 7.72
N ASN A 42 21.69 0.82 7.36
CA ASN A 42 21.76 -0.63 7.18
C ASN A 42 21.68 -1.33 8.54
N ALA A 43 20.89 -2.39 8.66
CA ALA A 43 20.79 -3.19 9.88
C ALA A 43 22.16 -3.61 10.45
N SER A 44 23.17 -3.85 9.60
CA SER A 44 24.51 -4.25 10.05
C SER A 44 25.31 -3.14 10.75
N ASP A 45 24.85 -1.89 10.64
CA ASP A 45 25.47 -0.72 11.25
C ASP A 45 24.77 -0.29 12.55
N LEU A 46 23.69 -0.99 12.90
CA LEU A 46 22.99 -0.82 14.16
C LEU A 46 23.68 -1.58 15.31
N PRO A 47 23.58 -1.08 16.55
CA PRO A 47 23.94 -1.86 17.73
C PRO A 47 23.24 -3.22 17.80
N LEU A 48 23.84 -4.17 18.52
CA LEU A 48 23.24 -5.50 18.71
C LEU A 48 21.98 -5.46 19.58
N GLU A 49 21.88 -4.50 20.48
CA GLU A 49 20.72 -4.28 21.34
C GLU A 49 20.37 -2.79 21.41
N GLU A 50 19.10 -2.46 21.22
CA GLU A 50 18.60 -1.08 21.19
C GLU A 50 17.21 -0.97 21.85
N VAL A 51 16.80 0.25 22.22
CA VAL A 51 15.53 0.53 22.89
C VAL A 51 14.84 1.74 22.26
N TYR A 52 13.55 1.59 21.96
CA TYR A 52 12.71 2.59 21.31
C TYR A 52 11.35 2.72 22.00
N ASP A 53 10.60 3.78 21.72
CA ASP A 53 9.21 3.89 22.15
C ASP A 53 8.28 3.08 21.23
N TYR A 54 8.57 3.02 19.94
CA TYR A 54 7.80 2.17 19.02
C TYR A 54 8.72 1.42 18.08
N ILE A 55 8.38 0.15 17.84
CA ILE A 55 9.00 -0.66 16.80
C ILE A 55 7.94 -1.00 15.78
N VAL A 56 8.13 -0.56 14.53
CA VAL A 56 7.27 -0.88 13.40
C VAL A 56 7.95 -1.94 12.54
N VAL A 57 7.36 -3.13 12.47
CA VAL A 57 7.88 -4.24 11.66
C VAL A 57 7.30 -4.18 10.26
N GLY A 58 8.12 -3.84 9.27
CA GLY A 58 7.73 -3.65 7.87
C GLY A 58 7.60 -2.17 7.50
N GLY A 59 8.53 -1.66 6.70
CA GLY A 59 8.52 -0.30 6.16
C GLY A 59 7.68 -0.22 4.90
N GLY A 60 6.44 -0.71 4.96
CA GLY A 60 5.55 -0.83 3.80
C GLY A 60 4.52 0.29 3.70
N THR A 61 3.48 0.04 2.89
CA THR A 61 2.40 1.01 2.61
C THR A 61 1.74 1.59 3.87
N ALA A 62 1.47 0.77 4.88
CA ALA A 62 0.93 1.23 6.17
C ALA A 62 2.03 1.58 7.18
N GLY A 63 3.18 0.91 7.11
CA GLY A 63 4.27 1.06 8.09
C GLY A 63 4.96 2.42 8.02
N CYS A 64 5.19 2.94 6.81
CA CYS A 64 5.84 4.24 6.64
C CYS A 64 5.03 5.41 7.23
N PRO A 65 3.76 5.65 6.85
CA PRO A 65 2.99 6.75 7.43
C PRO A 65 2.73 6.58 8.93
N LEU A 66 2.56 5.35 9.41
CA LEU A 66 2.46 5.06 10.85
C LEU A 66 3.73 5.52 11.60
N ALA A 67 4.90 5.11 11.12
CA ALA A 67 6.17 5.46 11.74
C ALA A 67 6.43 6.97 11.74
N ALA A 68 6.14 7.64 10.61
CA ALA A 68 6.23 9.09 10.50
C ALA A 68 5.32 9.81 11.50
N THR A 69 4.10 9.30 11.69
CA THR A 69 3.13 9.87 12.63
C THR A 69 3.61 9.73 14.08
N LEU A 70 4.06 8.53 14.47
CA LEU A 70 4.57 8.26 15.82
C LEU A 70 5.84 9.06 16.12
N SER A 71 6.72 9.25 15.13
CA SER A 71 8.00 9.93 15.35
C SER A 71 7.86 11.40 15.71
N SER A 72 6.70 12.02 15.44
CA SER A 72 6.39 13.39 15.86
C SER A 72 6.52 13.63 17.37
N LYS A 73 6.48 12.58 18.19
CA LYS A 73 6.59 12.67 19.67
C LYS A 73 7.51 11.63 20.30
N TYR A 74 7.81 10.53 19.61
CA TYR A 74 8.40 9.34 20.20
C TYR A 74 9.57 8.82 19.38
N SER A 75 10.50 8.10 20.00
CA SER A 75 11.56 7.40 19.27
C SER A 75 11.01 6.15 18.56
N VAL A 76 11.18 6.08 17.24
CA VAL A 76 10.59 5.03 16.40
C VAL A 76 11.68 4.31 15.60
N LEU A 77 11.67 2.98 15.66
CA LEU A 77 12.45 2.11 14.78
C LEU A 77 11.54 1.42 13.77
N VAL A 78 11.82 1.60 12.48
CA VAL A 78 11.21 0.81 11.40
C VAL A 78 12.20 -0.27 10.96
N LEU A 79 11.75 -1.51 10.88
CA LEU A 79 12.55 -2.64 10.41
C LEU A 79 12.02 -3.12 9.05
N GLU A 80 12.78 -2.91 7.98
CA GLU A 80 12.45 -3.32 6.61
C GLU A 80 13.47 -4.34 6.08
N ARG A 81 12.98 -5.45 5.55
CA ARG A 81 13.83 -6.55 5.06
C ARG A 81 14.45 -6.29 3.68
N GLY A 82 13.83 -5.44 2.87
CA GLY A 82 14.17 -5.22 1.47
C GLY A 82 15.42 -4.37 1.21
N LYS A 83 15.94 -4.48 -0.02
CA LYS A 83 17.09 -3.74 -0.54
C LYS A 83 16.67 -2.63 -1.53
N GLY A 84 17.15 -1.40 -1.32
CA GLY A 84 17.28 -0.38 -2.36
C GLY A 84 16.01 0.39 -2.77
N PHE A 85 16.09 1.12 -3.90
CA PHE A 85 15.10 2.09 -4.38
C PHE A 85 14.61 1.86 -5.83
N ILE A 86 15.07 0.80 -6.53
CA ILE A 86 14.82 0.58 -7.96
C ILE A 86 14.25 -0.83 -8.19
N TYR A 87 13.15 -0.96 -8.94
CA TYR A 87 12.50 -2.25 -9.24
C TYR A 87 12.24 -2.48 -10.74
N ASN A 88 12.13 -3.75 -11.13
CA ASN A 88 11.64 -4.20 -12.44
C ASN A 88 10.83 -5.50 -12.28
N LEU A 89 9.57 -5.53 -12.73
CA LEU A 89 8.68 -6.71 -12.62
C LEU A 89 9.11 -7.90 -13.49
N GLN A 90 9.93 -7.67 -14.51
CA GLN A 90 10.49 -8.73 -15.37
C GLN A 90 11.80 -9.31 -14.80
N GLN A 91 12.33 -8.74 -13.71
CA GLN A 91 13.55 -9.23 -13.08
C GLN A 91 13.28 -10.60 -12.45
N GLU A 92 14.25 -11.51 -12.57
CA GLU A 92 14.24 -12.76 -11.82
C GLU A 92 14.34 -12.49 -10.31
N ASP A 93 13.66 -13.30 -9.50
CA ASP A 93 13.75 -13.19 -8.04
C ASP A 93 14.99 -13.94 -7.55
N ASP A 94 15.99 -13.19 -7.13
CA ASP A 94 17.26 -13.68 -6.60
C ASP A 94 17.26 -13.78 -5.06
N GLY A 95 16.11 -13.58 -4.41
CA GLY A 95 16.00 -13.50 -2.96
C GLY A 95 16.21 -12.11 -2.38
N GLU A 96 16.63 -11.14 -3.19
CA GLU A 96 17.00 -9.77 -2.78
C GLU A 96 16.25 -8.68 -3.56
N THR A 97 15.72 -9.01 -4.75
CA THR A 97 14.96 -8.06 -5.57
C THR A 97 13.76 -7.45 -4.84
N PRO A 98 13.32 -6.23 -5.23
CA PRO A 98 12.13 -5.58 -4.64
C PRO A 98 10.81 -6.31 -4.86
N VAL A 99 10.76 -7.21 -5.84
CA VAL A 99 9.58 -7.96 -6.25
C VAL A 99 9.80 -9.41 -5.84
N GLN A 100 9.24 -9.80 -4.70
CA GLN A 100 9.26 -11.20 -4.28
C GLN A 100 8.16 -11.95 -5.03
N ARG A 101 8.54 -12.99 -5.77
CA ARG A 101 7.62 -13.91 -6.47
C ARG A 101 7.03 -14.91 -5.49
N VAL A 102 5.74 -15.18 -5.60
CA VAL A 102 5.00 -16.12 -4.76
C VAL A 102 4.03 -16.91 -5.64
N MET A 103 3.86 -18.19 -5.35
CA MET A 103 2.86 -19.05 -6.01
C MET A 103 1.79 -19.40 -4.97
N SER A 104 0.51 -19.15 -5.26
CA SER A 104 -0.57 -19.63 -4.40
C SER A 104 -0.71 -21.15 -4.47
N GLU A 105 -1.38 -21.75 -3.48
CA GLU A 105 -1.70 -23.18 -3.51
C GLU A 105 -2.62 -23.54 -4.69
N ASP A 106 -3.39 -22.58 -5.20
CA ASP A 106 -4.21 -22.71 -6.42
C ASP A 106 -3.40 -22.64 -7.72
N GLY A 107 -2.07 -22.48 -7.65
CA GLY A 107 -1.20 -22.37 -8.83
C GLY A 107 -1.25 -21.01 -9.52
N ILE A 108 -1.67 -19.95 -8.81
CA ILE A 108 -1.71 -18.59 -9.36
C ILE A 108 -0.45 -17.81 -8.96
N PRO A 109 0.35 -17.32 -9.93
CA PRO A 109 1.53 -16.53 -9.63
C PRO A 109 1.11 -15.14 -9.12
N THR A 110 1.69 -14.75 -7.98
CA THR A 110 1.50 -13.44 -7.36
C THR A 110 2.85 -12.84 -6.94
N VAL A 111 2.84 -11.57 -6.54
CA VAL A 111 4.05 -10.86 -6.09
C VAL A 111 3.77 -10.01 -4.87
N ARG A 112 4.78 -9.78 -4.04
CA ARG A 112 4.73 -8.79 -2.96
C ARG A 112 6.00 -7.94 -2.90
N GLY A 113 5.90 -6.75 -2.32
CA GLY A 113 7.04 -5.88 -2.10
C GLY A 113 8.06 -6.47 -1.13
N ARG A 114 9.34 -6.23 -1.42
CA ARG A 114 10.50 -6.48 -0.55
C ARG A 114 11.46 -5.29 -0.68
N ILE A 115 11.00 -4.12 -0.24
CA ILE A 115 11.67 -2.82 -0.40
C ILE A 115 11.07 -1.81 0.59
N LEU A 116 11.82 -0.78 0.97
CA LEU A 116 11.28 0.36 1.73
C LEU A 116 10.19 1.06 0.89
N GLY A 117 9.05 1.36 1.51
CA GLY A 117 7.80 1.74 0.82
C GLY A 117 6.89 0.55 0.48
N GLY A 118 7.40 -0.68 0.58
CA GLY A 118 6.67 -1.93 0.39
C GLY A 118 6.06 -2.07 -0.99
N THR A 119 4.85 -2.66 -1.06
CA THR A 119 4.18 -2.91 -2.34
C THR A 119 3.77 -1.62 -3.07
N SER A 120 3.68 -0.47 -2.38
CA SER A 120 3.38 0.82 -3.03
C SER A 120 4.44 1.19 -4.10
N ILE A 121 5.70 0.82 -3.87
CA ILE A 121 6.82 1.03 -4.81
C ILE A 121 6.67 0.23 -6.10
N ILE A 122 6.01 -0.93 -6.09
CA ILE A 122 5.94 -1.83 -7.26
C ILE A 122 4.53 -1.93 -7.86
N SER A 123 3.54 -1.26 -7.26
CA SER A 123 2.12 -1.31 -7.63
C SER A 123 1.81 -0.61 -8.96
N ALA A 124 0.60 -0.74 -9.48
CA ALA A 124 0.14 -0.02 -10.68
C ALA A 124 -0.06 1.50 -10.49
N GLY A 125 0.08 2.01 -9.26
CA GLY A 125 0.01 3.45 -8.96
C GLY A 125 -1.40 4.05 -9.00
N VAL A 126 -2.46 3.25 -9.16
CA VAL A 126 -3.85 3.72 -9.08
C VAL A 126 -4.17 4.09 -7.63
N TYR A 127 -4.71 5.29 -7.40
CA TYR A 127 -5.15 5.76 -6.09
C TYR A 127 -6.66 5.93 -6.05
N ALA A 128 -7.29 5.48 -4.96
CA ALA A 128 -8.69 5.73 -4.64
C ALA A 128 -8.88 5.72 -3.11
N ARG A 129 -9.81 6.53 -2.62
CA ARG A 129 -10.34 6.43 -1.26
C ARG A 129 -11.23 5.19 -1.13
N ALA A 130 -11.38 4.68 0.09
CA ALA A 130 -12.24 3.54 0.36
C ALA A 130 -13.72 3.89 0.11
N ASN A 131 -14.55 2.87 -0.15
CA ASN A 131 -15.99 3.04 -0.14
C ASN A 131 -16.43 3.45 1.28
N ILE A 132 -17.28 4.47 1.40
CA ILE A 132 -17.75 4.94 2.71
C ILE A 132 -18.52 3.83 3.46
N SER A 133 -19.22 2.94 2.74
CA SER A 133 -19.93 1.82 3.38
C SER A 133 -18.97 0.84 4.08
N PHE A 134 -17.75 0.67 3.57
CA PHE A 134 -16.73 -0.16 4.20
C PHE A 134 -16.42 0.35 5.62
N LEU A 135 -16.31 1.68 5.81
CA LEU A 135 -16.02 2.25 7.12
C LEU A 135 -17.15 1.95 8.11
N SER A 136 -18.41 2.01 7.69
CA SER A 136 -19.54 1.69 8.57
C SER A 136 -19.67 0.19 8.89
N GLU A 137 -19.18 -0.69 8.02
CA GLU A 137 -19.36 -2.14 8.12
C GLU A 137 -18.14 -2.89 8.70
N SER A 138 -17.00 -2.20 8.90
CA SER A 138 -15.73 -2.85 9.29
C SER A 138 -15.67 -3.31 10.75
N GLY A 139 -16.65 -2.95 11.58
CA GLY A 139 -16.63 -3.22 13.03
C GLY A 139 -15.67 -2.34 13.83
N VAL A 140 -15.19 -1.23 13.24
CA VAL A 140 -14.34 -0.23 13.90
C VAL A 140 -15.12 1.07 14.02
N GLU A 141 -15.05 1.72 15.19
CA GLU A 141 -15.60 3.07 15.39
C GLU A 141 -14.65 4.12 14.81
N TRP A 142 -14.81 4.45 13.53
CA TRP A 142 -13.96 5.42 12.84
C TRP A 142 -14.30 6.86 13.19
N ASP A 143 -13.27 7.66 13.51
CA ASP A 143 -13.37 9.12 13.44
C ASP A 143 -13.25 9.56 11.97
N ILE A 144 -14.39 9.82 11.33
CA ILE A 144 -14.46 10.16 9.91
C ILE A 144 -13.71 11.46 9.59
N ASN A 145 -13.66 12.42 10.53
CA ASN A 145 -12.90 13.64 10.30
C ASN A 145 -11.40 13.34 10.25
N LEU A 146 -10.93 12.46 11.14
CA LEU A 146 -9.53 12.02 11.14
C LEU A 146 -9.21 11.17 9.90
N VAL A 147 -10.13 10.31 9.44
CA VAL A 147 -9.96 9.54 8.20
C VAL A 147 -9.76 10.47 7.01
N ASN A 148 -10.63 11.46 6.85
CA ASN A 148 -10.55 12.42 5.75
C ASN A 148 -9.27 13.28 5.82
N ALA A 149 -8.92 13.78 7.00
CA ALA A 149 -7.67 14.52 7.20
C ALA A 149 -6.43 13.66 6.90
N THR A 150 -6.50 12.35 7.16
CA THR A 150 -5.42 11.41 6.84
C THR A 150 -5.33 11.15 5.33
N TYR A 151 -6.46 11.04 4.64
CA TYR A 151 -6.48 10.98 3.17
C TYR A 151 -5.83 12.22 2.56
N GLU A 152 -6.25 13.42 2.98
CA GLU A 152 -5.66 14.68 2.53
C GLU A 152 -4.15 14.75 2.81
N TRP A 153 -3.71 14.33 4.00
CA TRP A 153 -2.28 14.31 4.35
C TRP A 153 -1.44 13.43 3.41
N ILE A 154 -1.99 12.30 2.95
CA ILE A 154 -1.35 11.42 1.95
C ILE A 154 -1.42 12.05 0.56
N GLU A 155 -2.59 12.56 0.18
CA GLU A 155 -2.90 13.11 -1.14
C GLU A 155 -2.03 14.32 -1.47
N ASP A 156 -1.82 15.19 -0.49
CA ASP A 156 -0.93 16.35 -0.55
C ASP A 156 0.53 16.00 -0.84
N THR A 157 0.92 14.76 -0.53
CA THR A 157 2.32 14.33 -0.56
C THR A 157 2.63 13.49 -1.79
N ILE A 158 1.77 12.52 -2.15
CA ILE A 158 2.12 11.50 -3.16
C ILE A 158 1.01 11.19 -4.18
N VAL A 159 -0.10 11.93 -4.19
CA VAL A 159 -1.21 11.68 -5.13
C VAL A 159 -1.36 12.84 -6.11
N TYR A 160 -1.51 12.48 -7.38
CA TYR A 160 -1.55 13.42 -8.49
C TYR A 160 -2.81 13.23 -9.31
N LYS A 161 -3.34 14.33 -9.83
CA LYS A 161 -4.31 14.30 -10.92
C LYS A 161 -3.58 13.98 -12.22
N PRO A 162 -3.88 12.85 -12.87
CA PRO A 162 -3.15 12.43 -14.05
C PRO A 162 -3.52 13.27 -15.28
N ASN A 163 -2.54 13.44 -16.17
CA ASN A 163 -2.77 13.92 -17.52
C ASN A 163 -3.69 12.98 -18.32
N ALA A 164 -4.33 13.52 -19.36
CA ALA A 164 -5.12 12.71 -20.28
C ALA A 164 -4.21 11.80 -21.13
N PHE A 165 -4.50 10.50 -21.12
CA PHE A 165 -3.94 9.51 -22.04
C PHE A 165 -4.99 9.17 -23.09
N ALA A 166 -4.61 9.00 -24.36
CA ALA A 166 -5.59 8.76 -25.41
C ALA A 166 -6.26 7.39 -25.22
N TRP A 167 -5.51 6.35 -24.86
CA TRP A 167 -6.06 5.04 -24.50
C TRP A 167 -7.03 5.07 -23.31
N GLN A 168 -6.72 5.85 -22.27
CA GLN A 168 -7.62 6.00 -21.12
C GLN A 168 -8.90 6.76 -21.53
N THR A 169 -8.79 7.75 -22.42
CA THR A 169 -9.96 8.46 -22.97
C THR A 169 -10.86 7.52 -23.79
N VAL A 170 -10.26 6.61 -24.58
CA VAL A 170 -11.01 5.56 -25.32
C VAL A 170 -11.71 4.63 -24.33
N THR A 171 -11.01 4.22 -23.28
CA THR A 171 -11.55 3.36 -22.22
C THR A 171 -12.74 4.01 -21.50
N GLN A 172 -12.63 5.30 -21.18
CA GLN A 172 -13.72 6.07 -20.56
C GLN A 172 -14.97 6.07 -21.44
N LYS A 173 -14.82 6.38 -22.74
CA LYS A 173 -15.93 6.36 -23.69
C LYS A 173 -16.55 4.97 -23.81
N ALA A 174 -15.73 3.92 -23.85
CA ALA A 174 -16.21 2.54 -23.92
C ALA A 174 -17.01 2.15 -22.67
N PHE A 175 -16.58 2.54 -21.47
CA PHE A 175 -17.36 2.30 -20.26
C PHE A 175 -18.71 3.02 -20.26
N LEU A 176 -18.74 4.28 -20.67
CA LEU A 176 -19.99 5.05 -20.78
C LEU A 176 -20.94 4.45 -21.83
N GLU A 177 -20.41 4.05 -22.99
CA GLU A 177 -21.17 3.38 -24.06
C GLU A 177 -21.71 2.02 -23.60
N ALA A 178 -20.95 1.28 -22.80
CA ALA A 178 -21.38 0.03 -22.16
C ALA A 178 -22.33 0.23 -20.96
N GLY A 179 -22.72 1.47 -20.66
CA GLY A 179 -23.69 1.80 -19.62
C GLY A 179 -23.13 1.82 -18.20
N VAL A 180 -21.81 1.91 -18.01
CA VAL A 180 -21.17 2.17 -16.71
C VAL A 180 -21.33 3.65 -16.38
N LEU A 181 -22.47 3.98 -15.79
CA LEU A 181 -22.93 5.34 -15.52
C LEU A 181 -23.05 5.56 -14.00
N PRO A 182 -22.99 6.82 -13.52
CA PRO A 182 -22.79 8.07 -14.28
C PRO A 182 -21.32 8.31 -14.69
N GLU A 183 -21.06 9.37 -15.46
CA GLU A 183 -19.70 9.93 -15.64
C GLU A 183 -19.42 10.90 -14.48
N ASN A 184 -18.33 10.71 -13.74
CA ASN A 184 -17.98 11.57 -12.60
C ASN A 184 -16.64 12.33 -12.77
N GLY A 185 -16.27 12.66 -14.00
CA GLY A 185 -15.07 13.48 -14.26
C GLY A 185 -13.83 12.96 -13.52
N PHE A 186 -13.23 13.82 -12.68
CA PHE A 186 -12.16 13.42 -11.77
C PHE A 186 -12.68 13.30 -10.33
N SER A 187 -12.50 12.13 -9.72
CA SER A 187 -12.85 11.86 -8.32
C SER A 187 -11.92 10.81 -7.72
N LEU A 188 -11.63 10.89 -6.42
CA LEU A 188 -10.86 9.89 -5.69
C LEU A 188 -11.76 8.81 -5.05
N ASP A 189 -13.06 9.07 -4.94
CA ASP A 189 -13.98 8.23 -4.18
C ASP A 189 -14.35 6.93 -4.91
N HIS A 190 -14.49 5.85 -4.15
CA HIS A 190 -14.96 4.58 -4.67
C HIS A 190 -16.49 4.49 -4.61
N VAL A 191 -17.15 4.84 -5.70
CA VAL A 191 -18.60 4.68 -5.89
C VAL A 191 -18.91 4.08 -7.28
N PRO A 192 -20.10 3.48 -7.50
CA PRO A 192 -20.48 2.92 -8.81
C PRO A 192 -20.62 3.99 -9.90
N GLU A 193 -19.62 4.09 -10.78
CA GLU A 193 -19.54 5.10 -11.84
C GLU A 193 -18.40 4.82 -12.83
N THR A 194 -18.32 5.63 -13.90
CA THR A 194 -17.09 5.82 -14.68
C THR A 194 -16.40 7.11 -14.27
N ARG A 195 -15.14 7.03 -13.83
CA ARG A 195 -14.35 8.22 -13.44
C ARG A 195 -12.89 8.13 -13.86
N ILE A 196 -12.23 9.28 -13.84
CA ILE A 196 -10.78 9.42 -13.76
C ILE A 196 -10.41 9.53 -12.28
N THR A 197 -9.46 8.73 -11.80
CA THR A 197 -9.01 8.73 -10.40
C THR A 197 -7.59 9.27 -10.25
N GLY A 198 -7.14 9.41 -9.00
CA GLY A 198 -5.78 9.82 -8.67
C GLY A 198 -4.73 8.75 -9.04
N SER A 199 -3.49 9.19 -9.15
CA SER A 199 -2.35 8.33 -9.44
C SER A 199 -1.17 8.69 -8.52
N THR A 200 -0.40 7.71 -8.08
CA THR A 200 0.90 7.94 -7.42
C THR A 200 2.05 8.01 -8.42
N PHE A 201 1.79 7.92 -9.73
CA PHE A 201 2.67 8.46 -10.76
C PHE A 201 2.29 9.90 -11.06
N ASP A 202 3.27 10.79 -11.04
CA ASP A 202 3.09 12.18 -11.41
C ASP A 202 3.02 12.38 -12.94
N ASN A 203 2.80 13.62 -13.39
CA ASN A 203 2.69 13.93 -14.81
C ASN A 203 4.02 13.91 -15.58
N SER A 204 5.15 13.70 -14.89
CA SER A 204 6.46 13.45 -15.49
C SER A 204 6.77 11.95 -15.63
N GLY A 205 5.90 11.08 -15.09
CA GLY A 205 6.11 9.63 -15.02
C GLY A 205 6.93 9.19 -13.82
N THR A 206 7.24 10.10 -12.89
CA THR A 206 7.92 9.80 -11.63
C THR A 206 6.96 9.09 -10.70
N ARG A 207 7.40 7.97 -10.12
CA ARG A 207 6.65 7.28 -9.08
C ARG A 207 6.85 7.97 -7.73
N HIS A 208 5.75 8.14 -7.03
CA HIS A 208 5.67 8.48 -5.63
C HIS A 208 5.07 7.33 -4.82
N ALA A 209 5.50 7.18 -3.57
CA ALA A 209 5.21 5.99 -2.78
C ALA A 209 5.26 6.25 -1.27
N ALA A 210 4.95 5.22 -0.48
CA ALA A 210 4.78 5.35 0.96
C ALA A 210 6.07 5.72 1.71
N ASP A 211 7.25 5.45 1.16
CA ASP A 211 8.54 5.86 1.73
C ASP A 211 8.69 7.38 1.80
N GLU A 212 8.15 8.14 0.84
CA GLU A 212 8.16 9.61 0.91
C GLU A 212 7.34 10.15 2.09
N LEU A 213 6.37 9.39 2.59
CA LEU A 213 5.61 9.78 3.78
C LEU A 213 6.48 9.78 5.05
N LEU A 214 7.63 9.10 5.05
CA LEU A 214 8.63 9.20 6.12
C LEU A 214 9.18 10.62 6.26
N ASN A 215 9.22 11.41 5.17
CA ASN A 215 9.67 12.81 5.19
C ASN A 215 8.78 13.72 6.06
N LYS A 216 7.54 13.28 6.33
CA LYS A 216 6.56 14.03 7.15
C LYS A 216 6.74 13.76 8.65
N GLY A 217 7.58 12.80 9.02
CA GLY A 217 7.93 12.51 10.41
C GLY A 217 9.05 13.41 10.93
N ASP A 218 9.24 13.39 12.25
CA ASP A 218 10.46 13.91 12.85
C ASP A 218 11.60 12.92 12.59
N LEU A 219 12.57 13.35 11.78
CA LEU A 219 13.68 12.52 11.31
C LEU A 219 14.79 12.35 12.36
N ASP A 220 14.79 13.15 13.43
CA ASP A 220 15.69 12.95 14.57
C ASP A 220 15.18 11.85 15.51
N ASN A 221 13.86 11.65 15.55
CA ASN A 221 13.21 10.59 16.33
C ASN A 221 12.95 9.31 15.52
N LEU A 222 13.00 9.37 14.20
CA LEU A 222 12.75 8.25 13.30
C LEU A 222 14.07 7.60 12.85
N ARG A 223 14.17 6.28 13.01
CA ARG A 223 15.23 5.45 12.43
C ARG A 223 14.62 4.34 11.60
N VAL A 224 15.16 4.13 10.41
CA VAL A 224 14.70 3.10 9.48
C VAL A 224 15.86 2.17 9.18
N ALA A 225 15.77 0.93 9.63
CA ALA A 225 16.76 -0.09 9.36
C ALA A 225 16.34 -0.91 8.13
N VAL A 226 17.10 -0.80 7.04
CA VAL A 226 16.95 -1.67 5.86
C VAL A 226 17.84 -2.90 5.98
N HIS A 227 17.51 -3.95 5.23
CA HIS A 227 18.14 -5.27 5.39
C HIS A 227 17.93 -5.88 6.79
N ALA A 228 16.84 -5.51 7.46
CA ALA A 228 16.47 -6.01 8.77
C ALA A 228 15.38 -7.09 8.63
N ASN A 229 15.78 -8.35 8.63
CA ASN A 229 14.82 -9.46 8.55
C ASN A 229 14.32 -9.83 9.95
N VAL A 230 13.14 -9.36 10.34
CA VAL A 230 12.52 -9.69 11.63
C VAL A 230 12.09 -11.15 11.66
N GLU A 231 12.59 -11.92 12.63
CA GLU A 231 12.35 -13.37 12.73
C GLU A 231 11.40 -13.73 13.87
N LYS A 232 11.31 -12.90 14.92
CA LYS A 232 10.53 -13.23 16.11
C LYS A 232 10.15 -12.00 16.95
N ILE A 233 8.96 -12.02 17.52
CA ILE A 233 8.50 -11.08 18.55
C ILE A 233 8.88 -11.63 19.92
N LEU A 234 9.41 -10.76 20.78
CA LEU A 234 9.74 -11.06 22.16
C LEU A 234 8.53 -10.73 23.04
N PHE A 235 8.23 -11.62 23.97
CA PHE A 235 7.12 -11.46 24.91
C PHE A 235 7.60 -11.58 26.35
N SER A 236 6.95 -10.85 27.24
CA SER A 236 7.01 -11.06 28.69
C SER A 236 5.64 -11.48 29.22
N TYR A 237 5.68 -12.25 30.30
CA TYR A 237 4.52 -12.62 31.08
C TYR A 237 4.61 -11.94 32.44
N SER A 238 3.57 -11.19 32.79
CA SER A 238 3.27 -10.85 34.18
C SER A 238 2.18 -11.81 34.70
N GLU A 239 1.90 -11.80 36.01
CA GLU A 239 0.85 -12.67 36.59
C GLU A 239 -0.54 -12.45 35.96
N SER A 240 -0.77 -11.34 35.24
CA SER A 240 -2.07 -10.99 34.66
C SER A 240 -2.03 -10.52 33.21
N SER A 241 -0.87 -10.39 32.56
CA SER A 241 -0.78 -9.88 31.19
C SER A 241 0.37 -10.45 30.38
N LEU A 242 0.08 -10.74 29.12
CA LEU A 242 1.07 -10.97 28.08
C LEU A 242 1.40 -9.62 27.42
N SER A 243 2.68 -9.33 27.19
CA SER A 243 3.09 -8.08 26.56
C SER A 243 4.24 -8.29 25.60
N ALA A 244 4.19 -7.68 24.41
CA ALA A 244 5.31 -7.66 23.49
C ALA A 244 6.38 -6.69 24.03
N THR A 245 7.61 -7.15 24.16
CA THR A 245 8.73 -6.37 24.72
C THR A 245 9.76 -5.97 23.69
N GLY A 246 9.68 -6.50 22.46
CA GLY A 246 10.64 -6.23 21.42
C GLY A 246 10.58 -7.25 20.28
N VAL A 247 11.62 -7.25 19.46
CA VAL A 247 11.78 -8.16 18.33
C VAL A 247 13.23 -8.61 18.17
N ILE A 248 13.42 -9.78 17.56
CA ILE A 248 14.70 -10.25 17.05
C ILE A 248 14.69 -10.08 15.53
N TYR A 249 15.74 -9.48 14.98
CA TYR A 249 15.96 -9.39 13.54
C TYR A 249 17.39 -9.77 13.17
N LYS A 250 17.59 -10.22 11.92
CA LYS A 250 18.91 -10.47 11.36
C LYS A 250 19.28 -9.41 10.34
N ASP A 251 20.55 -9.02 10.34
CA ASP A 251 21.14 -8.18 9.31
C ASP A 251 21.52 -8.99 8.06
N SER A 252 22.05 -8.31 7.03
CA SER A 252 22.52 -8.96 5.80
C SER A 252 23.73 -9.89 6.00
N LYS A 253 24.40 -9.85 7.16
CA LYS A 253 25.53 -10.73 7.53
C LYS A 253 25.07 -11.93 8.34
N GLY A 254 23.77 -12.05 8.61
CA GLY A 254 23.18 -13.11 9.43
C GLY A 254 23.37 -12.92 10.94
N ILE A 255 23.85 -11.74 11.36
CA ILE A 255 24.02 -11.40 12.78
C ILE A 255 22.65 -11.04 13.34
N ALA A 256 22.32 -11.61 14.50
CA ALA A 256 21.07 -11.34 15.20
C ALA A 256 21.19 -10.09 16.08
N HIS A 257 20.22 -9.20 15.96
CA HIS A 257 20.04 -8.00 16.75
C HIS A 257 18.71 -8.08 17.53
N ARG A 258 18.61 -7.31 18.60
CA ARG A 258 17.38 -7.16 19.39
C ARG A 258 17.01 -5.70 19.53
N ALA A 259 15.76 -5.38 19.22
CA ALA A 259 15.19 -4.08 19.52
C ALA A 259 14.08 -4.25 20.56
N TYR A 260 14.11 -3.47 21.62
CA TYR A 260 13.14 -3.50 22.70
C TYR A 260 12.28 -2.24 22.73
N VAL A 261 11.06 -2.36 23.26
CA VAL A 261 10.22 -1.20 23.55
C VAL A 261 10.41 -0.73 25.01
N ARG A 262 10.19 0.56 25.27
CA ARG A 262 10.12 1.11 26.64
C ARG A 262 8.84 0.68 27.36
N ASP A 263 8.66 1.15 28.59
CA ASP A 263 7.38 1.03 29.29
C ASP A 263 6.31 1.89 28.59
N GLN A 264 5.07 1.41 28.52
CA GLN A 264 3.93 2.09 27.87
C GLN A 264 4.11 2.34 26.36
N SER A 265 4.79 1.41 25.70
CA SER A 265 5.27 1.49 24.33
C SER A 265 4.96 0.18 23.59
N GLU A 266 4.98 0.19 22.24
CA GLU A 266 4.36 -0.88 21.45
C GLU A 266 5.22 -1.41 20.31
N VAL A 267 5.06 -2.71 20.01
CA VAL A 267 5.51 -3.34 18.78
C VAL A 267 4.33 -3.44 17.82
N ILE A 268 4.43 -2.82 16.65
CA ILE A 268 3.36 -2.78 15.66
C ILE A 268 3.78 -3.55 14.41
N LEU A 269 2.95 -4.51 13.99
CA LEU A 269 3.21 -5.30 12.80
C LEU A 269 2.54 -4.68 11.57
N SER A 270 3.38 -4.25 10.64
CA SER A 270 3.01 -3.69 9.33
C SER A 270 3.65 -4.49 8.18
N ALA A 271 3.90 -5.78 8.41
CA ALA A 271 4.61 -6.68 7.48
C ALA A 271 3.73 -7.19 6.31
N GLY A 272 2.54 -6.63 6.13
CA GLY A 272 1.59 -6.94 5.07
C GLY A 272 0.85 -8.26 5.26
N THR A 273 -0.06 -8.57 4.34
CA THR A 273 -1.00 -9.70 4.39
C THR A 273 -0.31 -11.06 4.55
N MET A 274 0.88 -11.24 3.96
CA MET A 274 1.63 -12.48 4.08
C MET A 274 2.65 -12.46 5.23
N GLY A 275 3.31 -11.32 5.49
CA GLY A 275 4.40 -11.25 6.47
C GLY A 275 3.91 -11.20 7.92
N THR A 276 2.79 -10.52 8.17
CA THR A 276 2.23 -10.38 9.52
C THR A 276 1.79 -11.72 10.13
N PRO A 277 0.93 -12.53 9.48
CA PRO A 277 0.56 -13.83 10.04
C PRO A 277 1.76 -14.79 10.13
N GLN A 278 2.69 -14.75 9.18
CA GLN A 278 3.92 -15.55 9.25
C GLN A 278 4.72 -15.23 10.52
N LEU A 279 4.95 -13.95 10.81
CA LEU A 279 5.72 -13.55 11.99
C LEU A 279 4.98 -13.86 13.30
N LEU A 280 3.66 -13.69 13.36
CA LEU A 280 2.86 -14.10 14.52
C LEU A 280 3.01 -15.60 14.79
N LEU A 281 2.85 -16.44 13.76
CA LEU A 281 3.00 -17.90 13.87
C LEU A 281 4.40 -18.29 14.35
N LEU A 282 5.46 -17.74 13.74
CA LEU A 282 6.85 -17.98 14.15
C LEU A 282 7.15 -17.50 15.58
N SER A 283 6.36 -16.54 16.07
CA SER A 283 6.48 -15.99 17.42
C SER A 283 5.59 -16.70 18.45
N GLY A 284 4.87 -17.76 18.06
CA GLY A 284 4.04 -18.55 18.96
C GLY A 284 2.62 -18.01 19.17
N VAL A 285 2.17 -17.06 18.35
CA VAL A 285 0.79 -16.53 18.39
C VAL A 285 0.02 -17.09 17.20
N GLY A 286 -0.91 -18.01 17.45
CA GLY A 286 -1.65 -18.73 16.41
C GLY A 286 -2.33 -19.99 16.92
N PRO A 287 -2.91 -20.84 16.03
CA PRO A 287 -3.66 -22.01 16.47
C PRO A 287 -2.77 -23.01 17.23
N GLU A 288 -3.12 -23.32 18.47
CA GLU A 288 -2.31 -24.15 19.38
C GLU A 288 -1.90 -25.48 18.75
N SER A 289 -2.85 -26.19 18.14
CA SER A 289 -2.62 -27.50 17.52
C SER A 289 -1.65 -27.42 16.35
N TYR A 290 -1.77 -26.39 15.52
CA TYR A 290 -0.89 -26.14 14.38
C TYR A 290 0.53 -25.81 14.85
N LEU A 291 0.67 -24.87 15.79
CA LEU A 291 1.97 -24.47 16.34
C LEU A 291 2.69 -25.64 17.03
N SER A 292 1.96 -26.40 17.85
CA SER A 292 2.49 -27.58 18.55
C SER A 292 2.95 -28.67 17.58
N SER A 293 2.23 -28.86 16.45
CA SER A 293 2.62 -29.83 15.41
C SER A 293 3.97 -29.52 14.75
N LEU A 294 4.39 -28.26 14.76
CA LEU A 294 5.67 -27.79 14.21
C LEU A 294 6.75 -27.60 15.30
N GLY A 295 6.44 -27.92 16.56
CA GLY A 295 7.35 -27.73 17.69
C GLY A 295 7.58 -26.26 18.06
N ILE A 296 6.69 -25.35 17.66
CA ILE A 296 6.75 -23.93 18.02
C ILE A 296 6.10 -23.74 19.39
N PRO A 297 6.80 -23.19 20.39
CA PRO A 297 6.20 -22.88 21.69
C PRO A 297 5.03 -21.92 21.53
N VAL A 298 3.87 -22.30 22.09
CA VAL A 298 2.65 -21.49 22.05
C VAL A 298 2.75 -20.40 23.10
N VAL A 299 2.73 -19.15 22.64
CA VAL A 299 2.67 -17.95 23.47
C VAL A 299 1.22 -17.60 23.78
N LEU A 300 0.37 -17.65 22.75
CA LEU A 300 -1.07 -17.40 22.83
C LEU A 300 -1.78 -18.22 21.75
N ASP A 301 -2.76 -19.02 22.16
CA ASP A 301 -3.66 -19.67 21.22
C ASP A 301 -4.56 -18.61 20.57
N HIS A 302 -4.40 -18.44 19.26
CA HIS A 302 -5.19 -17.51 18.48
C HIS A 302 -5.60 -18.18 17.15
N PRO A 303 -6.79 -18.82 17.10
CA PRO A 303 -7.16 -19.75 16.02
C PRO A 303 -7.29 -19.10 14.64
N TYR A 304 -7.42 -17.77 14.57
CA TYR A 304 -7.62 -17.05 13.32
C TYR A 304 -6.33 -16.49 12.69
N VAL A 305 -5.15 -16.65 13.32
CA VAL A 305 -3.90 -16.18 12.70
C VAL A 305 -3.62 -17.00 11.44
N GLY A 306 -3.44 -16.31 10.32
CA GLY A 306 -3.24 -16.93 9.00
C GLY A 306 -4.50 -17.47 8.35
N GLN A 307 -5.67 -17.30 8.97
CA GLN A 307 -6.98 -17.64 8.38
C GLN A 307 -7.56 -16.44 7.63
N PHE A 308 -8.65 -16.66 6.89
CA PHE A 308 -9.38 -15.63 6.16
C PHE A 308 -8.49 -14.81 5.22
N LEU A 309 -7.60 -15.50 4.50
CA LEU A 309 -6.78 -14.90 3.45
C LEU A 309 -7.62 -14.76 2.18
N TYR A 310 -7.73 -13.53 1.66
CA TYR A 310 -8.50 -13.22 0.46
C TYR A 310 -7.58 -12.62 -0.61
N ASP A 311 -7.83 -13.01 -1.85
CA ASP A 311 -7.25 -12.40 -3.05
C ASP A 311 -8.37 -12.23 -4.09
N ASN A 312 -8.59 -11.00 -4.56
CA ASN A 312 -9.66 -10.71 -5.52
C ASN A 312 -9.27 -11.30 -6.89
N PRO A 313 -10.12 -12.14 -7.52
CA PRO A 313 -9.79 -12.72 -8.80
C PRO A 313 -9.71 -11.64 -9.89
N ARG A 314 -8.67 -11.73 -10.72
CA ARG A 314 -8.52 -10.87 -11.91
C ARG A 314 -8.71 -11.69 -13.18
N ASN A 315 -9.81 -11.44 -13.88
CA ASN A 315 -10.07 -11.93 -15.23
C ASN A 315 -9.88 -10.81 -16.24
N PHE A 316 -9.30 -11.09 -17.41
CA PHE A 316 -8.98 -10.06 -18.39
C PHE A 316 -9.04 -10.58 -19.83
N ILE A 317 -9.12 -9.63 -20.76
CA ILE A 317 -9.02 -9.87 -22.20
C ILE A 317 -7.85 -9.01 -22.71
N ASN A 318 -6.99 -9.61 -23.54
CA ASN A 318 -5.95 -8.88 -24.26
C ASN A 318 -6.39 -8.67 -25.70
N ILE A 319 -6.36 -7.43 -26.17
CA ILE A 319 -6.53 -7.09 -27.57
C ILE A 319 -5.20 -6.63 -28.16
N LEU A 320 -4.94 -7.00 -29.41
CA LEU A 320 -3.81 -6.52 -30.18
C LEU A 320 -4.34 -5.60 -31.28
N PRO A 321 -4.37 -4.27 -31.05
CA PRO A 321 -4.87 -3.34 -32.05
C PRO A 321 -4.04 -3.43 -33.35
N PRO A 322 -4.67 -3.32 -34.53
CA PRO A 322 -3.95 -3.37 -35.81
C PRO A 322 -3.05 -2.14 -36.02
N ASN A 323 -3.34 -1.04 -35.33
CA ASN A 323 -2.52 0.17 -35.30
C ASN A 323 -1.93 0.35 -33.91
N ALA A 324 -0.66 0.77 -33.83
CA ALA A 324 0.00 0.98 -32.56
C ALA A 324 -0.77 1.97 -31.68
N ILE A 325 -0.90 1.63 -30.39
CA ILE A 325 -1.43 2.50 -29.34
C ILE A 325 -0.29 2.87 -28.38
N GLU A 326 -0.34 4.05 -27.81
CA GLU A 326 0.64 4.49 -26.83
C GLU A 326 0.46 3.77 -25.48
N PRO A 327 1.54 3.46 -24.76
CA PRO A 327 1.45 2.97 -23.38
C PRO A 327 0.78 4.01 -22.47
N SER A 328 0.03 3.53 -21.48
CA SER A 328 -0.62 4.37 -20.47
C SER A 328 -0.57 3.72 -19.11
N ILE A 329 -0.55 4.56 -18.06
CA ILE A 329 -0.94 4.13 -16.72
C ILE A 329 -2.46 4.02 -16.63
N VAL A 330 -2.96 3.25 -15.68
CA VAL A 330 -4.40 3.16 -15.41
C VAL A 330 -4.85 4.41 -14.67
N THR A 331 -5.82 5.12 -15.24
CA THR A 331 -6.42 6.31 -14.59
C THR A 331 -7.93 6.30 -14.66
N VAL A 332 -8.51 5.58 -15.61
CA VAL A 332 -9.97 5.45 -15.76
C VAL A 332 -10.44 4.15 -15.13
N LEU A 333 -11.43 4.27 -14.24
CA LEU A 333 -12.07 3.16 -13.56
C LEU A 333 -13.56 3.10 -13.93
N GLY A 334 -14.03 1.90 -14.26
CA GLY A 334 -15.44 1.56 -14.37
C GLY A 334 -15.84 0.71 -13.17
N ILE A 335 -16.64 1.26 -12.27
CA ILE A 335 -17.01 0.63 -11.00
C ILE A 335 -18.47 0.18 -11.05
N ARG A 336 -18.70 -1.08 -10.69
CA ARG A 336 -20.01 -1.66 -10.38
C ARG A 336 -20.00 -2.20 -8.96
N ASP A 337 -21.18 -2.54 -8.46
CA ASP A 337 -21.34 -3.07 -7.10
C ASP A 337 -20.60 -4.41 -6.89
N ASP A 338 -20.51 -5.23 -7.95
CA ASP A 338 -20.01 -6.60 -7.91
C ASP A 338 -18.63 -6.79 -8.56
N PHE A 339 -18.19 -5.87 -9.41
CA PHE A 339 -16.87 -5.92 -10.03
C PHE A 339 -16.33 -4.54 -10.42
N TRP A 340 -15.02 -4.45 -10.55
CA TRP A 340 -14.32 -3.21 -10.90
C TRP A 340 -13.43 -3.44 -12.12
N GLN A 341 -13.43 -2.49 -13.05
CA GLN A 341 -12.79 -2.64 -14.34
C GLN A 341 -11.86 -1.47 -14.63
N CYS A 342 -10.79 -1.77 -15.38
CA CYS A 342 -9.89 -0.80 -15.95
C CYS A 342 -9.30 -1.35 -17.26
N SER A 343 -8.58 -0.49 -17.99
CA SER A 343 -7.77 -0.92 -19.12
C SER A 343 -6.37 -0.34 -19.00
N ILE A 344 -5.36 -1.13 -19.35
CA ILE A 344 -3.97 -0.70 -19.41
C ILE A 344 -3.44 -0.95 -20.82
N SER A 345 -2.72 0.02 -21.39
CA SER A 345 -1.97 -0.16 -22.63
C SER A 345 -0.49 -0.23 -22.30
N CYS A 346 0.21 -1.20 -22.88
CA CYS A 346 1.65 -1.36 -22.71
C CYS A 346 2.32 -1.64 -24.06
N GLY A 347 3.64 -1.40 -24.11
CA GLY A 347 4.46 -1.80 -25.25
C GLY A 347 4.59 -3.32 -25.36
N LEU A 348 5.24 -3.78 -26.43
CA LEU A 348 5.50 -5.20 -26.62
C LEU A 348 6.36 -5.75 -25.48
N LEU A 349 5.87 -6.76 -24.77
CA LEU A 349 6.60 -7.41 -23.69
C LEU A 349 7.57 -8.44 -24.27
N THR A 350 8.87 -8.28 -24.02
CA THR A 350 9.92 -9.23 -24.43
C THR A 350 9.96 -10.47 -23.54
N ALA A 351 9.45 -10.38 -22.31
CA ALA A 351 9.25 -11.49 -21.38
C ALA A 351 7.95 -11.27 -20.58
N PRO A 352 7.17 -12.32 -20.26
CA PRO A 352 5.95 -12.19 -19.48
C PRO A 352 6.29 -11.78 -18.03
N PRO A 353 5.73 -10.67 -17.51
CA PRO A 353 5.85 -10.34 -16.09
C PRO A 353 5.21 -11.45 -15.24
N TYR A 354 5.91 -11.88 -14.19
CA TYR A 354 5.63 -13.12 -13.45
C TYR A 354 4.16 -13.30 -13.03
N SER A 355 3.52 -12.25 -12.49
CA SER A 355 2.14 -12.30 -11.99
C SER A 355 1.09 -11.74 -12.95
N LEU A 356 1.49 -11.23 -14.13
CA LEU A 356 0.54 -10.57 -15.03
C LEU A 356 -0.36 -11.59 -15.75
N PHE A 357 0.22 -12.73 -16.14
CA PHE A 357 -0.44 -13.82 -16.85
C PHE A 357 -0.39 -15.11 -16.02
N PRO A 358 -1.40 -16.00 -16.14
CA PRO A 358 -1.29 -17.35 -15.58
C PRO A 358 -0.11 -18.09 -16.22
N ILE A 359 0.54 -18.97 -15.45
CA ILE A 359 1.55 -19.86 -16.01
C ILE A 359 0.80 -20.86 -16.91
N LEU A 360 1.00 -20.75 -18.22
CA LEU A 360 0.61 -21.82 -19.14
C LEU A 360 1.57 -22.98 -18.88
N GLU A 361 1.10 -24.02 -18.18
CA GLU A 361 1.82 -25.28 -18.16
C GLU A 361 2.14 -25.65 -19.61
N LYS A 362 3.43 -25.86 -19.91
CA LYS A 362 3.80 -26.53 -21.14
C LYS A 362 3.20 -27.92 -21.05
N ASN A 363 2.09 -28.13 -21.75
CA ASN A 363 1.57 -29.47 -22.01
C ASN A 363 2.70 -30.31 -22.62
N GLY A 364 3.30 -31.18 -21.81
CA GLY A 364 4.29 -32.16 -22.25
C GLY A 364 5.58 -32.14 -21.46
N GLU A 365 5.57 -32.74 -20.28
CA GLU A 365 6.58 -33.71 -19.80
C GLU A 365 6.03 -34.31 -18.49
N LYS A 366 5.31 -35.43 -18.64
CA LYS A 366 5.06 -36.39 -17.57
C LYS A 366 6.09 -37.52 -17.67
#